data_AF-A0A9P7Z0N2-F1
#
_entry.id   AF-A0A9P7Z0N2-F1
#
_cell.length_a   1.000
_cell.length_b   1.000
_cell.length_c   1.000
_cell.angle_alpha   90.00
_cell.angle_beta   90.00
_cell.angle_gamma   90.00
#
_symmetry.space_group_name_H-M   'P 1'
#
loop_
_entity.id
_entity.type
_entity.pdbx_description
1 polymer ?
#
loop_
_entity_poly.entity_id
_entity_poly.type
_entity_poly.pdbx_seq_one_letter_code
_entity_poly.pdbx_strand_id
1 'polypeptide(L)'
;LVNNAIQKIGMGDFQRALFALADFGWMFDQFWQTTASNALGQASLEFNIKHSAFQSLALIAGRFVGATFWVLGSDLNGRKIAFNTPVFIAAVFGIAAGAVPTFVSYAVLISFFGFVSGGN
;
A
#
# COMPACT_ATOMS: atom_id res chain seq x y z
N LEU A 1 8.17 -27.02 24.60
CA LEU A 1 7.19 -28.02 24.12
C LEU A 1 6.52 -27.57 22.81
N VAL A 2 5.88 -26.39 22.77
CA VAL A 2 5.22 -25.85 21.56
C VAL A 2 6.20 -25.66 20.39
N ASN A 3 7.39 -25.11 20.61
CA ASN A 3 8.37 -24.87 19.54
C ASN A 3 8.89 -26.18 18.90
N ASN A 4 9.06 -27.24 19.68
CA ASN A 4 9.45 -28.57 19.17
C ASN A 4 8.32 -29.24 18.38
N ALA A 5 7.06 -28.99 18.75
CA ALA A 5 5.91 -29.50 17.99
C ALA A 5 5.78 -28.79 16.63
N ILE A 6 6.01 -27.47 16.60
CA ILE A 6 6.04 -26.67 15.36
C ILE A 6 7.18 -27.11 14.44
N GLN A 7 8.38 -27.34 14.98
CA GLN A 7 9.51 -27.85 14.20
C GLN A 7 9.27 -29.26 13.63
N LYS A 8 8.53 -30.12 14.35
CA LYS A 8 8.16 -31.47 13.86
C LYS A 8 7.12 -31.46 12.74
N ILE A 9 6.22 -30.47 12.72
CA ILE A 9 5.18 -30.32 11.68
C ILE A 9 5.81 -29.83 10.35
N GLY A 10 6.91 -29.07 10.43
CA GLY A 10 7.56 -28.49 9.25
C GLY A 10 6.68 -27.47 8.53
N MET A 11 7.12 -27.02 7.35
CA MET A 11 6.40 -26.01 6.57
C MET A 11 5.26 -26.64 5.77
N GLY A 12 4.08 -26.72 6.40
CA GLY A 12 2.86 -27.26 5.78
C GLY A 12 2.27 -26.33 4.71
N ASP A 13 1.26 -26.82 3.99
CA ASP A 13 0.63 -26.10 2.87
C ASP A 13 0.09 -24.72 3.27
N PHE A 14 -0.44 -24.58 4.49
CA PHE A 14 -0.88 -23.29 5.02
C PHE A 14 0.27 -22.30 5.19
N GLN A 15 1.44 -22.73 5.67
CA GLN A 15 2.61 -21.85 5.79
C GLN A 15 3.19 -21.49 4.43
N ARG A 16 3.17 -22.41 3.45
CA ARG A 16 3.54 -22.10 2.06
C ARG A 16 2.62 -21.05 1.44
N ALA A 17 1.32 -21.19 1.65
CA ALA A 17 0.34 -20.21 1.18
C ALA A 17 0.50 -18.85 1.89
N LEU A 18 0.78 -18.86 3.20
CA LEU A 18 1.01 -17.62 3.97
C LEU A 18 2.30 -16.92 3.54
N PHE A 19 3.37 -17.67 3.29
CA PHE A 19 4.64 -17.17 2.77
C PHE A 19 4.41 -16.47 1.43
N ALA A 20 3.81 -17.18 0.47
CA ALA A 20 3.48 -16.59 -0.83
C ALA A 20 2.60 -15.33 -0.70
N LEU A 21 1.54 -15.38 0.12
CA LEU A 21 0.63 -14.25 0.29
C LEU A 21 1.33 -13.01 0.89
N ALA A 22 2.17 -13.20 1.91
CA ALA A 22 2.93 -12.12 2.53
C ALA A 22 3.95 -11.52 1.56
N ASP A 23 4.68 -12.35 0.83
CA ASP A 23 5.69 -11.91 -0.14
C ASP A 23 5.05 -11.16 -1.31
N PHE A 24 3.92 -11.66 -1.84
CA PHE A 24 3.18 -10.94 -2.87
C PHE A 24 2.62 -9.61 -2.34
N GLY A 25 2.10 -9.58 -1.12
CA GLY A 25 1.64 -8.35 -0.48
C GLY A 25 2.75 -7.29 -0.43
N TRP A 26 3.93 -7.67 0.06
CA TRP A 26 5.08 -6.77 0.10
C TRP A 26 5.56 -6.36 -1.30
N MET A 27 5.61 -7.29 -2.25
CA MET A 27 5.98 -7.01 -3.64
C MET A 27 5.05 -5.97 -4.28
N PHE A 28 3.73 -6.07 -4.05
CA PHE A 28 2.76 -5.09 -4.55
C PHE A 28 2.97 -3.69 -3.94
N ASP A 29 3.27 -3.59 -2.64
CA ASP A 29 3.59 -2.30 -2.01
C ASP A 29 4.84 -1.66 -2.63
N GLN A 30 5.89 -2.45 -2.89
CA GLN A 30 7.10 -1.97 -3.53
C GLN A 30 6.85 -1.54 -4.99
N PHE A 31 6.14 -2.36 -5.76
CA PHE A 31 5.79 -2.07 -7.15
C PHE A 31 5.07 -0.72 -7.27
N TRP A 32 4.14 -0.45 -6.36
CA TRP A 32 3.40 0.79 -6.40
C TRP A 32 4.21 2.01 -5.98
N GLN A 33 5.06 1.89 -4.95
CA GLN A 33 5.98 2.99 -4.60
C GLN A 33 6.92 3.34 -5.76
N THR A 34 7.44 2.35 -6.47
CA THR A 34 8.25 2.57 -7.68
C THR A 34 7.43 3.23 -8.78
N THR A 35 6.17 2.83 -8.98
CA THR A 35 5.27 3.42 -9.98
C THR A 35 4.98 4.89 -9.67
N ALA A 36 4.65 5.23 -8.43
CA ALA A 36 4.43 6.61 -7.99
C ALA A 36 5.70 7.47 -8.16
N SER A 37 6.88 6.90 -7.91
CA SER A 37 8.17 7.57 -8.13
C SER A 37 8.40 7.87 -9.62
N ASN A 38 8.15 6.91 -10.51
CA ASN A 38 8.29 7.12 -11.95
C ASN A 38 7.25 8.11 -12.51
N ALA A 39 6.05 8.14 -11.93
CA ALA A 39 4.98 9.05 -12.34
C ALA A 39 5.27 10.52 -11.99
N LEU A 40 6.08 10.81 -10.96
CA LEU A 40 6.46 12.19 -10.57
C LEU A 40 7.00 13.01 -11.73
N GLY A 41 7.89 12.42 -12.54
CA GLY A 41 8.52 13.12 -13.66
C GLY A 41 7.52 13.51 -14.74
N GLN A 42 6.62 12.59 -15.11
CA GLN A 42 5.58 12.84 -16.11
C GLN A 42 4.51 13.81 -15.59
N ALA A 43 4.05 13.62 -14.35
CA ALA A 43 3.08 14.52 -13.72
C ALA A 43 3.61 15.95 -13.59
N SER A 44 4.92 16.14 -13.33
CA SER A 44 5.53 17.47 -13.26
C SER A 44 5.53 18.19 -14.62
N LEU A 45 5.66 17.46 -15.72
CA LEU A 45 5.61 18.02 -17.08
C LEU A 45 4.17 18.36 -17.49
N GLU A 46 3.22 17.48 -17.17
CA GLU A 46 1.81 17.61 -17.55
C GLU A 46 1.09 18.75 -16.80
N PHE A 47 1.37 18.90 -15.51
CA PHE A 47 0.72 19.92 -14.67
C PHE A 47 1.55 21.22 -14.52
N ASN A 48 2.74 21.31 -15.14
CA ASN A 48 3.65 22.47 -15.08
C ASN A 48 3.88 22.99 -13.65
N ILE A 49 4.21 22.08 -12.72
CA ILE A 49 4.20 22.37 -11.28
C ILE A 49 5.57 22.85 -10.83
N LYS A 50 5.61 23.97 -10.09
CA LYS A 50 6.85 24.55 -9.54
C LYS A 50 7.40 23.78 -8.33
N HIS A 51 6.57 22.95 -7.68
CA HIS A 51 6.88 22.19 -6.46
C HIS A 51 6.37 20.74 -6.55
N SER A 52 7.09 19.88 -7.27
CA SER A 52 6.76 18.45 -7.39
C SER A 52 6.88 17.66 -6.07
N ALA A 53 7.62 18.20 -5.09
CA ALA A 53 7.83 17.57 -3.78
C ALA A 53 6.54 17.36 -2.96
N PHE A 54 5.47 18.12 -3.23
CA PHE A 54 4.18 17.96 -2.54
C PHE A 54 3.53 16.59 -2.78
N GLN A 55 3.80 15.95 -3.92
CA GLN A 55 3.31 14.60 -4.19
C GLN A 55 3.95 13.58 -3.25
N SER A 56 5.27 13.65 -3.05
CA SER A 56 5.98 12.77 -2.11
C SER A 56 5.53 13.00 -0.67
N LEU A 57 5.29 14.26 -0.29
CA LEU A 57 4.75 14.60 1.02
C LEU A 57 3.35 13.98 1.23
N ALA A 58 2.46 14.10 0.25
CA ALA A 58 1.11 13.54 0.32
C ALA A 58 1.12 12.01 0.47
N LEU A 59 2.03 11.33 -0.25
CA LEU A 59 2.22 9.89 -0.14
C LEU A 59 2.72 9.46 1.25
N ILE A 60 3.75 10.13 1.77
CA ILE A 60 4.32 9.81 3.10
C ILE A 60 3.30 10.11 4.21
N ALA A 61 2.59 11.23 4.12
CA ALA A 61 1.53 11.58 5.07
C ALA A 61 0.40 10.53 5.07
N GLY A 62 -0.02 10.10 3.87
CA GLY A 62 -0.98 9.01 3.72
C GLY A 62 -0.50 7.74 4.42
N ARG A 63 0.74 7.31 4.15
CA ARG A 63 1.34 6.10 4.75
C ARG A 63 1.43 6.15 6.28
N PHE A 64 1.73 7.32 6.85
CA PHE A 64 1.77 7.49 8.30
C PHE A 64 0.40 7.27 8.95
N VAL A 65 -0.65 7.90 8.38
CA VAL A 65 -2.02 7.75 8.87
C VAL A 65 -2.51 6.31 8.64
N GLY A 66 -2.17 5.74 7.48
CA GLY A 66 -2.47 4.36 7.12
C GLY A 66 -1.89 3.36 8.11
N ALA A 67 -0.59 3.44 8.40
CA ALA A 67 0.07 2.55 9.34
C ALA A 67 -0.60 2.58 10.71
N THR A 68 -0.96 3.77 11.21
CA THR A 68 -1.65 3.88 12.50
C THR A 68 -3.03 3.23 12.47
N PHE A 69 -3.82 3.47 11.41
CA PHE A 69 -5.17 2.94 11.29
C PHE A 69 -5.19 1.42 11.11
N TRP A 70 -4.36 0.89 10.20
CA TRP A 70 -4.38 -0.52 9.86
C TRP A 70 -3.71 -1.40 10.90
N VAL A 71 -2.68 -0.92 11.61
CA VAL A 71 -2.11 -1.64 12.77
C VAL A 71 -3.18 -1.84 13.83
N LEU A 72 -3.83 -0.75 14.27
CA LEU A 72 -4.91 -0.82 15.26
C LEU A 72 -6.14 -1.59 14.74
N GLY A 73 -6.47 -1.44 13.46
CA GLY A 73 -7.59 -2.12 12.82
C GLY A 73 -7.38 -3.63 12.68
N SER A 74 -6.13 -4.07 12.50
CA SER A 74 -5.78 -5.49 12.38
C SER A 74 -5.97 -6.25 13.71
N ASP A 75 -5.80 -5.56 14.85
CA ASP A 75 -6.03 -6.11 16.18
C ASP A 75 -7.52 -6.33 16.49
N LEU A 76 -8.41 -5.50 15.92
CA LEU A 76 -9.85 -5.53 16.20
C LEU A 76 -10.64 -6.43 15.23
N ASN A 77 -10.33 -6.39 13.93
CA ASN A 77 -11.16 -7.01 12.89
C ASN A 77 -10.56 -8.30 12.29
N GLY A 78 -9.37 -8.71 12.74
CA GLY A 78 -8.68 -9.91 12.28
C GLY A 78 -7.94 -9.74 10.93
N ARG A 79 -6.79 -10.42 10.82
CA ARG A 79 -5.81 -10.28 9.73
C ARG A 79 -6.32 -10.52 8.31
N LYS A 80 -7.41 -11.28 8.11
CA LYS A 80 -7.92 -11.57 6.75
C LYS A 80 -8.52 -10.36 6.05
N ILE A 81 -9.28 -9.54 6.80
CA ILE A 81 -9.94 -8.35 6.24
C ILE A 81 -8.91 -7.23 6.04
N ALA A 82 -7.98 -7.10 6.98
CA ALA A 82 -6.87 -6.15 6.87
C ALA A 82 -5.97 -6.41 5.66
N PHE A 83 -5.88 -7.63 5.13
CA PHE A 83 -5.01 -7.93 3.98
C PHE A 83 -5.69 -7.70 2.62
N ASN A 84 -6.97 -8.05 2.45
CA ASN A 84 -7.64 -7.96 1.16
C ASN A 84 -8.28 -6.58 0.87
N THR A 85 -8.78 -5.92 1.91
CA THR A 85 -9.52 -4.65 1.75
C THR A 85 -8.64 -3.50 1.25
N PRO A 86 -7.40 -3.33 1.76
CA PRO A 86 -6.52 -2.27 1.28
C PRO A 86 -6.21 -2.47 -0.21
N VAL A 87 -5.87 -3.68 -0.65
CA VAL A 87 -5.49 -3.96 -2.05
C VAL A 87 -6.60 -3.59 -3.05
N PHE A 88 -7.87 -3.90 -2.73
CA PHE A 88 -8.99 -3.51 -3.57
C PHE A 88 -9.15 -1.98 -3.64
N ILE A 89 -9.02 -1.30 -2.50
CA ILE A 89 -9.11 0.15 -2.40
C ILE A 89 -7.96 0.84 -3.16
N ALA A 90 -6.73 0.30 -3.07
CA ALA A 90 -5.58 0.79 -3.85
C ALA A 90 -5.81 0.68 -5.35
N ALA A 91 -6.38 -0.43 -5.83
CA ALA A 91 -6.63 -0.60 -7.26
C ALA A 91 -7.61 0.46 -7.80
N VAL A 92 -8.71 0.71 -7.08
CA VAL A 92 -9.72 1.71 -7.49
C VAL A 92 -9.15 3.12 -7.48
N PHE A 93 -8.53 3.54 -6.38
CA PHE A 93 -7.97 4.90 -6.28
C PHE A 93 -6.74 5.10 -7.16
N GLY A 94 -5.97 4.04 -7.42
CA GLY A 94 -4.83 4.06 -8.31
C GLY A 94 -5.21 4.29 -9.77
N ILE A 95 -6.26 3.61 -10.25
CA ILE A 95 -6.82 3.86 -11.60
C ILE A 95 -7.40 5.27 -11.67
N ALA A 96 -8.15 5.68 -10.64
CA ALA A 96 -8.72 7.02 -10.58
C ALA A 96 -7.65 8.12 -10.63
N ALA A 97 -6.50 7.93 -9.98
CA ALA A 97 -5.39 8.90 -9.97
C ALA A 97 -4.83 9.18 -11.37
N GLY A 98 -4.85 8.21 -12.27
CA GLY A 98 -4.37 8.37 -13.64
C GLY A 98 -5.30 9.19 -14.56
N ALA A 99 -6.57 9.39 -14.18
CA ALA A 99 -7.57 10.05 -15.01
C ALA A 99 -7.84 11.51 -14.62
N VAL A 100 -7.09 12.06 -13.65
CA VAL A 100 -7.39 13.35 -13.05
C VAL A 100 -6.69 14.52 -13.77
N PRO A 101 -7.40 15.62 -14.05
CA PRO A 101 -6.83 16.77 -14.78
C PRO A 101 -6.19 17.85 -13.89
N THR A 102 -6.14 17.67 -12.56
CA THR A 102 -5.55 18.66 -11.63
C THR A 102 -4.57 18.03 -10.64
N PHE A 103 -3.49 18.77 -10.33
CA PHE A 103 -2.47 18.29 -9.40
C PHE A 103 -2.98 18.06 -7.97
N VAL A 104 -3.93 18.89 -7.50
CA VAL A 104 -4.49 18.77 -6.15
C VAL A 104 -5.27 17.46 -6.01
N SER A 105 -6.15 17.16 -6.96
CA SER A 105 -6.92 15.92 -6.95
C SER A 105 -6.01 14.69 -7.12
N TYR A 106 -4.94 14.79 -7.91
CA TYR A 106 -3.92 13.76 -8.03
C TYR A 106 -3.19 13.50 -6.69
N ALA A 107 -2.76 14.56 -6.00
CA ALA A 107 -2.10 14.46 -4.70
C ALA A 107 -3.01 13.85 -3.62
N VAL A 108 -4.30 14.19 -3.61
CA VAL A 108 -5.28 13.61 -2.68
C VAL A 108 -5.45 12.10 -2.93
N LEU A 109 -5.56 11.68 -4.19
CA LEU A 109 -5.68 10.25 -4.53
C LEU A 109 -4.40 9.48 -4.19
N ILE A 110 -3.23 10.09 -4.38
CA ILE A 110 -1.94 9.54 -3.93
C ILE A 110 -1.87 9.41 -2.41
N SER A 111 -2.47 10.33 -1.66
CA SER A 111 -2.55 10.23 -0.20
C SER A 111 -3.44 9.08 0.26
N PHE A 112 -4.61 8.89 -0.39
CA PHE A 112 -5.46 7.72 -0.15
C PHE A 112 -4.75 6.41 -0.51
N PHE A 113 -3.97 6.42 -1.58
CA PHE A 113 -3.10 5.28 -1.88
C PHE A 113 -2.08 5.05 -0.75
N GLY A 114 -1.38 6.10 -0.28
CA GLY A 114 -0.41 5.97 0.81
C GLY A 114 -1.07 5.39 2.07
N PHE A 115 -2.29 5.84 2.40
CA PHE A 115 -3.07 5.30 3.51
C PHE A 115 -3.31 3.80 3.40
N VAL A 116 -3.60 3.30 2.21
CA VAL A 116 -3.81 1.89 1.93
C VAL A 116 -2.52 1.07 2.04
N SER A 117 -1.41 1.61 1.50
CA SER A 117 -0.09 0.98 1.52
C SER A 117 0.50 0.85 2.93
N GLY A 118 0.15 1.74 3.85
CA GLY A 118 0.63 1.68 5.24
C GLY A 118 0.14 0.48 6.05
N GLY A 119 -0.87 -0.26 5.58
CA GLY A 119 -1.47 -1.38 6.31
C GLY A 119 -0.97 -2.77 5.98
N ASN A 120 0.08 -2.87 5.16
CA ASN A 120 0.67 -4.11 4.69
C ASN A 120 1.84 -4.56 5.57
#